data_AF-A0A924U4B3-F1
#
_entry.id   AF-A0A924U4B3-F1
#
_cell.length_a   1.000
_cell.length_b   1.000
_cell.length_c   1.000
_cell.angle_alpha   90.00
_cell.angle_beta   90.00
_cell.angle_gamma   90.00
#
_symmetry.space_group_name_H-M   'P 1'
#
loop_
_entity.id
_entity.type
_entity.pdbx_description
1 polymer ?
#
loop_
_entity_poly.entity_id
_entity_poly.type
_entity_poly.pdbx_seq_one_letter_code
_entity_poly.pdbx_strand_id
1 'polypeptide(L)'
;MNPTAFLGRPRLAPVLIAVFVAGCAATTPTSISSPSSSGSAGRPGAVAAAPPAPSGTAPGASPVTPLRVVNAAGPSASGVPPGTPQPASPPPGGQPAFAVVIKDAKKSEGLFTLYQKDEKVWIELKPEDFNKPFFLSPKIATGIGEASVLGGLMSSARLVEFRRVYNQVQMIERNTEYTAPAGTPEGRAVAAAFSPSLLASTPVASQPEPERKSVLVEANALFVNDMLGIGTRLQRAYRQGYGFDARNSAITTLRVKPDTVALQVLAHFATAAINVAQPGTPAGAVPTVPATVPDARSLFVTMLYAISALPAEPMQPRLADARLGHFTSTHWDFSDDLARTPLVRDVDRWRLEKKDPAAALSEPVKPLVYWLDRTIPLKYRDAVSAGILEWNKAFERIGFKDAIQVRVQPDDADFDTLDSGASVLWMTSAAPSFVAIGPHHVDPRSGEILAANIGIESLAFRAQRAQRSQILNGSVAEYAKLLQSGGAVTGEPFDPRACLEADQSAEQMGYALDVLEARGEIDPDGPEARQFVLDYLTHVTMHEVGHTLGLRHNFRASRVVSDEQLSDPAYTR
;
A
#
# COMPACT_ATOMS: atom_id res chain seq x y z
N MET A 1 -63.31 -28.02 8.25
CA MET A 1 -64.38 -27.33 8.99
C MET A 1 -63.86 -25.97 9.42
N ASN A 2 -64.70 -24.93 9.42
CA ASN A 2 -64.43 -23.60 9.98
C ASN A 2 -65.27 -23.47 11.27
N PRO A 3 -64.96 -22.59 12.24
CA PRO A 3 -65.59 -21.26 12.17
C PRO A 3 -64.83 -20.06 12.83
N THR A 4 -65.17 -18.85 12.35
CA THR A 4 -65.29 -17.52 13.03
C THR A 4 -64.48 -17.22 14.32
N ALA A 5 -63.67 -16.16 14.49
CA ALA A 5 -63.72 -14.73 14.07
C ALA A 5 -64.78 -13.84 14.78
N PHE A 6 -64.34 -12.77 15.47
CA PHE A 6 -64.99 -11.45 15.74
C PHE A 6 -63.98 -10.63 16.61
N LEU A 7 -63.28 -9.61 16.10
CA LEU A 7 -63.63 -8.17 15.98
C LEU A 7 -63.62 -7.35 17.30
N GLY A 8 -62.76 -6.32 17.37
CA GLY A 8 -62.75 -5.33 18.47
C GLY A 8 -61.59 -4.31 18.45
N ARG A 9 -61.83 -3.10 17.90
CA ARG A 9 -61.03 -1.88 18.17
C ARG A 9 -61.89 -0.91 19.00
N PRO A 10 -61.30 -0.07 19.87
CA PRO A 10 -61.57 1.36 19.68
C PRO A 10 -60.43 2.35 20.02
N ARG A 11 -60.28 3.32 19.12
CA ARG A 11 -60.02 4.78 19.33
C ARG A 11 -58.68 5.28 19.89
N LEU A 12 -58.33 6.47 19.39
CA LEU A 12 -57.18 7.30 19.76
C LEU A 12 -57.52 8.26 20.91
N ALA A 13 -56.49 8.77 21.58
CA ALA A 13 -56.45 10.13 22.12
C ALA A 13 -55.05 10.72 21.84
N PRO A 14 -54.92 12.03 21.51
CA PRO A 14 -53.63 12.64 21.17
C PRO A 14 -52.91 13.20 22.42
N VAL A 15 -51.59 13.33 22.33
CA VAL A 15 -50.78 14.19 23.21
C VAL A 15 -50.15 15.29 22.36
N LEU A 16 -50.17 16.52 22.86
CA LEU A 16 -49.71 17.74 22.20
C LEU A 16 -48.43 18.28 22.88
N ILE A 17 -47.72 19.17 22.17
CA ILE A 17 -46.70 20.12 22.70
C ILE A 17 -45.36 19.41 23.09
N ALA A 18 -44.17 19.99 22.87
CA ALA A 18 -43.80 21.32 22.38
C ALA A 18 -42.84 21.28 21.17
N VAL A 19 -42.89 22.32 20.34
CA VAL A 19 -41.75 22.77 19.53
C VAL A 19 -40.95 23.77 20.37
N PHE A 20 -39.62 23.69 20.36
CA PHE A 20 -38.76 24.77 20.84
C PHE A 20 -37.77 25.17 19.76
N VAL A 21 -37.81 26.44 19.37
CA VAL A 21 -36.82 27.08 18.50
C VAL A 21 -36.01 28.06 19.34
N ALA A 22 -34.72 27.80 19.45
CA ALA A 22 -33.71 28.77 19.88
C ALA A 22 -32.39 28.39 19.17
N GLY A 23 -31.55 29.32 18.72
CA GLY A 23 -31.59 30.77 18.92
C GLY A 23 -30.24 31.22 19.47
N CYS A 24 -29.42 31.86 18.64
CA CYS A 24 -28.01 32.10 18.96
C CYS A 24 -27.85 33.21 20.02
N ALA A 25 -27.32 32.86 21.20
CA ALA A 25 -26.69 33.79 22.14
C ALA A 25 -25.63 33.03 22.96
N ALA A 26 -24.54 33.70 23.33
CA ALA A 26 -23.45 33.09 24.09
C ALA A 26 -23.45 33.53 25.55
N THR A 27 -23.44 32.58 26.49
CA THR A 27 -23.12 32.79 27.90
C THR A 27 -22.58 31.52 28.56
N THR A 28 -21.30 31.51 28.87
CA THR A 28 -20.73 30.77 30.01
C THR A 28 -20.77 31.66 31.27
N PRO A 29 -20.56 31.16 32.50
CA PRO A 29 -20.26 29.78 32.91
C PRO A 29 -21.16 29.23 34.04
N THR A 30 -21.12 27.92 34.29
CA THR A 30 -20.74 27.32 35.60
C THR A 30 -20.74 25.79 35.52
N SER A 31 -19.79 25.16 36.23
CA SER A 31 -19.65 23.69 36.30
C SER A 31 -20.13 23.17 37.65
N ILE A 32 -20.99 22.15 37.66
CA ILE A 32 -21.35 21.37 38.85
C ILE A 32 -21.16 19.88 38.52
N SER A 33 -20.39 19.16 39.34
CA SER A 33 -20.05 17.75 39.10
C SER A 33 -19.72 17.02 40.42
N SER A 34 -20.50 15.99 40.77
CA SER A 34 -20.29 15.05 41.90
C SER A 34 -21.44 14.04 42.00
N PRO A 35 -21.32 12.91 42.74
CA PRO A 35 -20.10 12.25 43.26
C PRO A 35 -20.05 10.70 43.14
N SER A 36 -18.85 10.13 43.21
CA SER A 36 -18.49 8.90 43.96
C SER A 36 -16.95 8.78 43.92
N SER A 37 -16.14 8.75 44.99
CA SER A 37 -16.11 7.96 46.24
C SER A 37 -15.83 6.46 46.01
N SER A 38 -14.80 5.84 46.60
CA SER A 38 -13.79 6.17 47.63
C SER A 38 -12.37 6.45 47.06
N GLY A 39 -11.29 6.85 47.76
CA GLY A 39 -11.02 7.09 49.19
C GLY A 39 -10.18 5.97 49.84
N SER A 40 -9.03 6.20 50.53
CA SER A 40 -8.16 7.37 50.78
C SER A 40 -6.80 6.83 51.36
N ALA A 41 -5.71 7.52 51.76
CA ALA A 41 -5.29 8.92 51.98
C ALA A 41 -3.71 8.95 52.00
N GLY A 42 -2.95 10.05 52.15
CA GLY A 42 -3.26 11.49 52.11
C GLY A 42 -2.19 12.41 52.78
N ARG A 43 -2.15 13.68 52.33
CA ARG A 43 -1.54 14.90 52.97
C ARG A 43 0.01 15.04 53.08
N PRO A 44 0.57 16.28 53.18
CA PRO A 44 0.23 17.51 52.42
C PRO A 44 1.42 18.46 52.08
N GLY A 45 1.23 19.38 51.10
CA GLY A 45 2.07 20.57 50.84
C GLY A 45 2.09 20.94 49.34
N ALA A 46 1.44 22.00 48.86
CA ALA A 46 1.75 23.45 48.97
C ALA A 46 3.05 23.83 48.19
N VAL A 47 3.10 24.82 47.28
CA VAL A 47 2.24 25.99 46.95
C VAL A 47 2.08 26.13 45.41
N ALA A 48 1.11 26.91 44.91
CA ALA A 48 0.84 27.12 43.48
C ALA A 48 1.33 28.48 42.92
N ALA A 49 1.63 28.54 41.62
CA ALA A 49 1.56 29.75 40.77
C ALA A 49 1.67 29.41 39.26
N ALA A 50 0.87 30.07 38.41
CA ALA A 50 0.98 30.11 36.94
C ALA A 50 0.12 31.28 36.40
N PRO A 51 0.21 31.64 35.11
CA PRO A 51 1.29 32.42 34.49
C PRO A 51 0.76 33.78 33.94
N PRO A 52 1.61 34.60 33.28
CA PRO A 52 1.08 35.56 32.32
C PRO A 52 1.85 35.66 30.98
N ALA A 53 1.09 35.96 29.93
CA ALA A 53 1.51 36.51 28.63
C ALA A 53 0.26 37.10 27.93
N PRO A 54 0.38 37.92 26.87
CA PRO A 54 1.54 38.67 26.39
C PRO A 54 1.29 40.20 26.37
N SER A 55 2.25 40.99 25.91
CA SER A 55 2.03 42.37 25.44
C SER A 55 3.01 42.71 24.32
N GLY A 56 2.68 43.72 23.50
CA GLY A 56 3.56 44.21 22.44
C GLY A 56 2.95 45.37 21.67
N THR A 57 3.80 46.08 20.91
CA THR A 57 3.41 47.15 19.98
C THR A 57 4.54 47.40 18.97
N ALA A 58 4.19 47.79 17.75
CA ALA A 58 5.08 48.47 16.81
C ALA A 58 4.95 50.00 17.00
N PRO A 59 5.87 50.80 16.42
CA PRO A 59 5.58 51.36 15.09
C PRO A 59 6.77 51.27 14.12
N GLY A 60 6.57 51.65 12.86
CA GLY A 60 7.60 51.56 11.81
C GLY A 60 7.65 52.76 10.87
N ALA A 61 8.58 52.71 9.91
CA ALA A 61 8.73 53.66 8.81
C ALA A 61 9.31 52.94 7.56
N SER A 62 9.25 53.59 6.40
CA SER A 62 9.69 53.06 5.09
C SER A 62 10.04 54.23 4.15
N PRO A 63 10.70 54.01 2.99
CA PRO A 63 11.59 52.91 2.59
C PRO A 63 12.98 53.41 2.17
N VAL A 64 13.95 52.51 1.92
CA VAL A 64 15.24 52.86 1.26
C VAL A 64 15.56 51.83 0.17
N THR A 65 15.91 52.30 -1.03
CA THR A 65 16.22 51.48 -2.21
C THR A 65 17.74 51.40 -2.45
N PRO A 66 18.33 50.19 -2.55
CA PRO A 66 19.69 50.01 -3.06
C PRO A 66 19.73 49.70 -4.57
N LEU A 67 20.62 50.42 -5.24
CA LEU A 67 21.02 50.38 -6.65
C LEU A 67 21.08 48.99 -7.33
N ARG A 68 20.61 48.95 -8.58
CA ARG A 68 20.73 47.82 -9.52
C ARG A 68 22.09 47.85 -10.23
N VAL A 69 22.97 46.89 -9.93
CA VAL A 69 24.25 46.74 -10.66
C VAL A 69 23.99 46.27 -12.09
N VAL A 70 24.63 46.92 -13.08
CA VAL A 70 24.57 46.55 -14.50
C VAL A 70 25.97 46.14 -14.94
N ASN A 71 26.21 44.84 -15.09
CA ASN A 71 27.39 44.34 -15.78
C ASN A 71 27.10 44.26 -17.29
N ALA A 72 28.02 44.79 -18.10
CA ALA A 72 27.90 44.79 -19.55
C ALA A 72 28.15 43.38 -20.12
N ALA A 73 27.46 43.03 -21.21
CA ALA A 73 27.68 41.79 -21.94
C ALA A 73 28.90 41.90 -22.86
N GLY A 74 29.76 40.89 -22.86
CA GLY A 74 30.81 40.73 -23.87
C GLY A 74 30.25 40.24 -25.21
N PRO A 75 30.90 40.56 -26.35
CA PRO A 75 30.42 40.16 -27.67
C PRO A 75 30.57 38.65 -27.88
N SER A 76 29.46 37.97 -28.21
CA SER A 76 29.48 36.56 -28.63
C SER A 76 29.72 36.46 -30.13
N ALA A 77 30.74 35.72 -30.55
CA ALA A 77 31.07 35.51 -31.95
C ALA A 77 30.40 34.25 -32.51
N SER A 78 29.33 34.45 -33.30
CA SER A 78 28.70 33.40 -34.13
C SER A 78 28.21 34.02 -35.44
N GLY A 79 28.95 33.83 -36.53
CA GLY A 79 28.56 34.32 -37.85
C GLY A 79 27.64 33.34 -38.58
N VAL A 80 26.43 33.78 -38.93
CA VAL A 80 25.49 33.05 -39.80
C VAL A 80 24.91 34.04 -40.83
N PRO A 81 24.85 33.72 -42.14
CA PRO A 81 24.26 34.62 -43.14
C PRO A 81 22.74 34.78 -42.97
N PRO A 82 22.17 35.97 -43.21
CA PRO A 82 20.73 36.17 -43.19
C PRO A 82 20.07 35.50 -44.42
N GLY A 83 19.11 34.60 -44.20
CA GLY A 83 18.31 34.03 -45.31
C GLY A 83 17.53 32.75 -45.00
N THR A 84 17.94 31.95 -44.01
CA THR A 84 17.20 30.73 -43.63
C THR A 84 15.92 31.05 -42.85
N PRO A 85 14.75 30.47 -43.21
CA PRO A 85 13.53 30.59 -42.41
C PRO A 85 13.69 29.93 -41.03
N GLN A 86 14.04 30.74 -40.02
CA GLN A 86 14.08 30.28 -38.64
C GLN A 86 12.65 30.09 -38.13
N PRO A 87 12.27 28.90 -37.60
CA PRO A 87 10.95 28.70 -37.03
C PRO A 87 10.73 29.72 -35.89
N ALA A 88 9.61 30.42 -35.94
CA ALA A 88 9.38 31.60 -35.09
C ALA A 88 9.51 31.27 -33.60
N SER A 89 10.38 32.02 -32.91
CA SER A 89 10.51 31.96 -31.46
C SER A 89 9.15 32.20 -30.79
N PRO A 90 8.70 31.37 -29.83
CA PRO A 90 7.43 31.57 -29.16
C PRO A 90 7.32 32.95 -28.49
N PRO A 91 6.12 33.57 -28.45
CA PRO A 91 5.93 34.83 -27.74
C PRO A 91 6.30 34.74 -26.26
N PRO A 92 6.84 35.80 -25.63
CA PRO A 92 7.21 35.79 -24.21
C PRO A 92 6.00 35.45 -23.31
N GLY A 93 6.10 34.36 -22.55
CA GLY A 93 5.10 33.93 -21.58
C GLY A 93 4.17 32.78 -22.00
N GLY A 94 4.22 32.32 -23.26
CA GLY A 94 3.52 31.10 -23.69
C GLY A 94 4.34 29.82 -23.43
N GLN A 95 3.67 28.66 -23.36
CA GLN A 95 4.38 27.38 -23.49
C GLN A 95 5.03 27.25 -24.88
N PRO A 96 6.09 26.43 -25.02
CA PRO A 96 6.51 25.92 -26.33
C PRO A 96 5.40 25.11 -27.02
N ALA A 97 5.44 25.06 -28.34
CA ALA A 97 4.56 24.18 -29.13
C ALA A 97 4.86 22.70 -28.83
N PHE A 98 3.84 21.83 -28.88
CA PHE A 98 3.93 20.40 -28.56
C PHE A 98 5.15 19.71 -29.22
N ALA A 99 5.29 19.85 -30.53
CA ALA A 99 6.37 19.25 -31.33
C ALA A 99 7.78 19.75 -30.98
N VAL A 100 7.91 20.91 -30.32
CA VAL A 100 9.21 21.44 -29.86
C VAL A 100 9.65 20.76 -28.56
N VAL A 101 8.72 20.44 -27.66
CA VAL A 101 9.00 19.75 -26.39
C VAL A 101 9.48 18.32 -26.65
N ILE A 102 8.74 17.57 -27.49
CA ILE A 102 9.05 16.16 -27.80
C ILE A 102 10.12 15.99 -28.88
N LYS A 103 10.79 17.07 -29.32
CA LYS A 103 11.76 17.00 -30.41
C LYS A 103 12.91 16.08 -30.01
N ASP A 104 13.20 15.09 -30.84
CA ASP A 104 14.21 14.04 -30.60
C ASP A 104 13.93 13.13 -29.38
N ALA A 105 12.70 13.12 -28.83
CA ALA A 105 12.31 12.26 -27.71
C ALA A 105 11.88 10.85 -28.17
N LYS A 106 12.25 9.82 -27.41
CA LYS A 106 11.72 8.45 -27.58
C LYS A 106 10.23 8.42 -27.21
N LYS A 107 9.38 8.05 -28.16
CA LYS A 107 7.94 7.85 -27.94
C LYS A 107 7.66 6.41 -27.48
N SER A 108 6.75 6.26 -26.52
CA SER A 108 6.17 4.97 -26.09
C SER A 108 4.65 5.12 -26.02
N GLU A 109 3.89 4.16 -26.56
CA GLU A 109 2.43 4.23 -26.66
C GLU A 109 1.74 3.14 -25.83
N GLY A 110 0.62 3.48 -25.19
CA GLY A 110 -0.15 2.61 -24.29
C GLY A 110 -1.26 3.38 -23.60
N LEU A 111 -1.53 3.09 -22.33
CA LEU A 111 -2.52 3.82 -21.50
C LEU A 111 -2.40 5.34 -21.61
N PHE A 112 -1.15 5.83 -21.55
CA PHE A 112 -0.77 7.18 -21.95
C PHE A 112 0.34 7.09 -22.98
N THR A 113 0.42 8.07 -23.88
CA THR A 113 1.63 8.25 -24.69
C THR A 113 2.67 8.92 -23.81
N LEU A 114 3.84 8.29 -23.67
CA LEU A 114 5.00 8.89 -23.02
C LEU A 114 6.03 9.34 -24.04
N TYR A 115 6.73 10.43 -23.73
CA TYR A 115 7.91 10.89 -24.46
C TYR A 115 9.07 11.02 -23.49
N GLN A 116 10.21 10.41 -23.78
CA GLN A 116 11.42 10.48 -22.95
C GLN A 116 12.57 11.11 -23.73
N LYS A 117 13.23 12.12 -23.14
CA LYS A 117 14.48 12.68 -23.65
C LYS A 117 15.41 12.99 -22.49
N ASP A 118 16.59 12.40 -22.52
CA ASP A 118 17.57 12.46 -21.43
C ASP A 118 16.89 12.08 -20.09
N GLU A 119 17.10 12.85 -19.03
CA GLU A 119 16.46 12.69 -17.71
C GLU A 119 14.94 12.94 -17.69
N LYS A 120 14.38 13.57 -18.74
CA LYS A 120 12.99 14.07 -18.73
C LYS A 120 12.01 13.09 -19.37
N VAL A 121 10.88 12.92 -18.70
CA VAL A 121 9.73 12.14 -19.16
C VAL A 121 8.50 13.03 -19.17
N TRP A 122 7.76 13.06 -20.27
CA TRP A 122 6.47 13.73 -20.37
C TRP A 122 5.34 12.75 -20.63
N ILE A 123 4.20 12.96 -19.97
CA ILE A 123 2.94 12.27 -20.21
C ILE A 123 2.09 13.13 -21.14
N GLU A 124 1.57 12.54 -22.21
CA GLU A 124 0.51 13.12 -23.02
C GLU A 124 -0.84 12.87 -22.36
N LEU A 125 -1.50 13.94 -21.91
CA LEU A 125 -2.87 13.88 -21.39
C LEU A 125 -3.84 14.46 -22.41
N LYS A 126 -4.80 13.66 -22.84
CA LYS A 126 -5.87 14.07 -23.76
C LYS A 126 -7.01 14.76 -22.99
N PRO A 127 -7.92 15.48 -23.66
CA PRO A 127 -9.09 16.08 -23.00
C PRO A 127 -9.89 15.08 -22.15
N GLU A 128 -10.02 13.84 -22.60
CA GLU A 128 -10.73 12.74 -21.91
C GLU A 128 -9.96 12.11 -20.74
N ASP A 129 -8.69 12.46 -20.51
CA ASP A 129 -7.89 11.97 -19.38
C ASP A 129 -7.99 12.86 -18.13
N PHE A 130 -8.58 14.06 -18.27
CA PHE A 130 -8.75 14.99 -17.15
C PHE A 130 -10.03 14.69 -16.35
N ASN A 131 -9.89 14.63 -15.02
CA ASN A 131 -10.93 14.24 -14.04
C ASN A 131 -11.46 12.80 -14.23
N LYS A 132 -10.74 11.99 -15.01
CA LYS A 132 -10.95 10.54 -15.16
C LYS A 132 -10.15 9.82 -14.08
N PRO A 133 -10.75 8.87 -13.34
CA PRO A 133 -10.03 8.09 -12.34
C PRO A 133 -9.19 6.99 -13.01
N PHE A 134 -8.02 6.75 -12.42
CA PHE A 134 -7.08 5.68 -12.73
C PHE A 134 -6.66 4.99 -11.43
N PHE A 135 -6.19 3.75 -11.53
CA PHE A 135 -5.72 2.98 -10.38
C PHE A 135 -4.20 3.09 -10.25
N LEU A 136 -3.71 3.69 -9.17
CA LEU A 136 -2.30 3.79 -8.85
C LEU A 136 -1.95 2.78 -7.75
N SER A 137 -0.98 1.89 -8.03
CA SER A 137 -0.52 0.84 -7.13
C SER A 137 0.98 1.01 -6.81
N PRO A 138 1.35 1.82 -5.80
CA PRO A 138 2.74 2.02 -5.40
C PRO A 138 3.35 0.78 -4.75
N LYS A 139 4.63 0.51 -5.03
CA LYS A 139 5.42 -0.59 -4.44
C LYS A 139 6.87 -0.17 -4.24
N ILE A 140 7.62 -0.90 -3.43
CA ILE A 140 9.09 -0.85 -3.41
C ILE A 140 9.59 -1.95 -4.35
N ALA A 141 10.35 -1.61 -5.39
CA ALA A 141 11.03 -2.60 -6.23
C ALA A 141 12.35 -3.06 -5.59
N THR A 142 13.15 -2.10 -5.09
CA THR A 142 14.41 -2.38 -4.39
C THR A 142 14.47 -1.57 -3.11
N GLY A 143 14.70 -2.23 -1.98
CA GLY A 143 14.87 -1.60 -0.67
C GLY A 143 16.30 -1.73 -0.14
N ILE A 144 16.50 -1.40 1.14
CA ILE A 144 17.80 -1.54 1.83
C ILE A 144 18.00 -2.91 2.50
N GLY A 145 16.95 -3.75 2.61
CA GLY A 145 17.08 -5.10 3.18
C GLY A 145 16.84 -5.19 4.70
N GLU A 146 16.35 -4.11 5.31
CA GLU A 146 16.01 -4.02 6.74
C GLU A 146 14.91 -2.95 6.97
N ALA A 147 14.52 -2.72 8.24
CA ALA A 147 13.52 -1.71 8.66
C ALA A 147 12.18 -1.73 7.91
N SER A 148 11.80 -2.89 7.38
CA SER A 148 10.66 -3.08 6.47
C SER A 148 10.69 -2.17 5.23
N VAL A 149 11.90 -1.82 4.75
CA VAL A 149 12.18 -1.20 3.45
C VAL A 149 12.84 -2.28 2.59
N LEU A 150 12.01 -3.21 2.10
CA LEU A 150 12.41 -4.39 1.33
C LEU A 150 11.82 -4.31 -0.09
N GLY A 151 12.49 -4.97 -1.06
CA GLY A 151 11.95 -5.13 -2.41
C GLY A 151 10.68 -6.00 -2.41
N GLY A 152 9.76 -5.70 -3.32
CA GLY A 152 8.47 -6.35 -3.48
C GLY A 152 7.33 -5.85 -2.57
N LEU A 153 7.62 -5.03 -1.55
CA LEU A 153 6.59 -4.55 -0.62
C LEU A 153 5.58 -3.61 -1.30
N MET A 154 4.28 -3.89 -1.11
CA MET A 154 3.20 -3.03 -1.54
C MET A 154 2.99 -1.85 -0.57
N SER A 155 2.55 -0.71 -1.10
CA SER A 155 2.12 0.46 -0.33
C SER A 155 0.76 0.92 -0.85
N SER A 156 -0.12 1.44 0.02
CA SER A 156 -1.55 1.65 -0.24
C SER A 156 -1.87 2.13 -1.66
N ALA A 157 -2.71 1.35 -2.36
CA ALA A 157 -3.28 1.75 -3.64
C ALA A 157 -4.11 3.03 -3.51
N ARG A 158 -4.15 3.81 -4.58
CA ARG A 158 -4.78 5.14 -4.63
C ARG A 158 -5.67 5.25 -5.87
N LEU A 159 -6.87 5.79 -5.71
CA LEU A 159 -7.73 6.15 -6.85
C LEU A 159 -7.37 7.57 -7.29
N VAL A 160 -6.61 7.73 -8.36
CA VAL A 160 -6.04 9.03 -8.77
C VAL A 160 -6.69 9.60 -10.02
N GLU A 161 -6.76 10.92 -10.12
CA GLU A 161 -7.20 11.64 -11.32
C GLU A 161 -6.21 12.78 -11.66
N PHE A 162 -6.10 13.13 -12.95
CA PHE A 162 -5.40 14.33 -13.37
C PHE A 162 -6.39 15.49 -13.45
N ARG A 163 -6.21 16.52 -12.62
CA ARG A 163 -7.10 17.69 -12.56
C ARG A 163 -6.38 18.92 -13.10
N ARG A 164 -6.92 19.55 -14.15
CA ARG A 164 -6.36 20.79 -14.70
C ARG A 164 -6.98 22.01 -14.02
N VAL A 165 -6.13 22.84 -13.42
CA VAL A 165 -6.51 24.10 -12.77
C VAL A 165 -5.72 25.24 -13.43
N TYR A 166 -6.38 25.98 -14.32
CA TYR A 166 -5.76 26.96 -15.23
C TYR A 166 -4.60 26.34 -16.04
N ASN A 167 -3.36 26.65 -15.65
CA ASN A 167 -2.13 26.21 -16.28
C ASN A 167 -1.36 25.13 -15.49
N GLN A 168 -1.90 24.70 -14.35
CA GLN A 168 -1.39 23.59 -13.55
C GLN A 168 -2.18 22.31 -13.84
N VAL A 169 -1.51 21.17 -13.78
CA VAL A 169 -2.12 19.85 -13.67
C VAL A 169 -1.71 19.25 -12.34
N GLN A 170 -2.71 18.85 -11.57
CA GLN A 170 -2.59 18.20 -10.27
C GLN A 170 -2.86 16.71 -10.43
N MET A 171 -2.03 15.87 -9.80
CA MET A 171 -2.39 14.48 -9.52
C MET A 171 -3.11 14.46 -8.18
N ILE A 172 -4.41 14.17 -8.22
CA ILE A 172 -5.32 14.19 -7.08
C ILE A 172 -5.67 12.76 -6.70
N GLU A 173 -5.48 12.39 -5.44
CA GLU A 173 -6.07 11.20 -4.85
C GLU A 173 -7.51 11.49 -4.45
N ARG A 174 -8.46 10.76 -5.04
CA ARG A 174 -9.87 10.86 -4.70
C ARG A 174 -10.11 10.24 -3.33
N ASN A 175 -10.83 10.94 -2.47
CA ASN A 175 -11.42 10.33 -1.30
C ASN A 175 -12.55 9.38 -1.75
N THR A 176 -12.43 8.10 -1.40
CA THR A 176 -13.44 7.05 -1.64
C THR A 176 -13.91 6.39 -0.35
N GLU A 177 -13.45 6.87 0.80
CA GLU A 177 -13.89 6.35 2.11
C GLU A 177 -15.26 6.93 2.49
N TYR A 178 -15.63 8.12 2.00
CA TYR A 178 -16.91 8.76 2.28
C TYR A 178 -17.68 9.00 0.98
N THR A 179 -18.90 8.49 0.88
CA THR A 179 -19.69 8.41 -0.35
C THR A 179 -21.15 8.80 -0.14
N ALA A 180 -21.78 9.30 -1.20
CA ALA A 180 -23.22 9.45 -1.36
C ALA A 180 -23.52 9.68 -2.87
N PRO A 181 -24.78 9.53 -3.34
CA PRO A 181 -25.09 9.62 -4.75
C PRO A 181 -24.81 11.00 -5.36
N ALA A 182 -24.12 11.04 -6.50
CA ALA A 182 -23.73 12.30 -7.12
C ALA A 182 -24.96 13.13 -7.56
N GLY A 183 -24.95 14.43 -7.23
CA GLY A 183 -26.02 15.37 -7.58
C GLY A 183 -27.15 15.51 -6.56
N THR A 184 -27.22 14.67 -5.52
CA THR A 184 -28.19 14.81 -4.42
C THR A 184 -27.70 15.84 -3.37
N PRO A 185 -28.54 16.26 -2.40
CA PRO A 185 -28.07 17.07 -1.27
C PRO A 185 -26.99 16.38 -0.45
N GLU A 186 -27.09 15.06 -0.27
CA GLU A 186 -26.18 14.22 0.51
C GLU A 186 -24.83 14.11 -0.21
N GLY A 187 -24.84 13.87 -1.54
CA GLY A 187 -23.63 13.92 -2.37
C GLY A 187 -22.92 15.27 -2.33
N ARG A 188 -23.67 16.38 -2.25
CA ARG A 188 -23.09 17.72 -2.02
C ARG A 188 -22.54 17.91 -0.61
N ALA A 189 -23.20 17.37 0.41
CA ALA A 189 -22.74 17.45 1.79
C ALA A 189 -21.44 16.66 1.99
N VAL A 190 -21.36 15.42 1.47
CA VAL A 190 -20.14 14.61 1.47
C VAL A 190 -19.00 15.32 0.74
N ALA A 191 -19.24 15.86 -0.46
CA ALA A 191 -18.24 16.59 -1.23
C ALA A 191 -17.79 17.92 -0.59
N ALA A 192 -18.59 18.50 0.31
CA ALA A 192 -18.24 19.69 1.09
C ALA A 192 -17.52 19.36 2.41
N ALA A 193 -17.76 18.17 2.98
CA ALA A 193 -17.18 17.72 4.25
C ALA A 193 -15.83 17.00 4.08
N PHE A 194 -15.66 16.22 3.01
CA PHE A 194 -14.51 15.33 2.82
C PHE A 194 -13.70 15.72 1.58
N SER A 195 -12.51 16.29 1.79
CA SER A 195 -11.62 16.70 0.70
C SER A 195 -10.86 15.53 0.08
N PRO A 196 -10.52 15.61 -1.22
CA PRO A 196 -9.50 14.77 -1.84
C PRO A 196 -8.09 15.29 -1.50
N SER A 197 -7.06 14.46 -1.72
CA SER A 197 -5.67 14.79 -1.40
C SER A 197 -4.86 15.17 -2.65
N LEU A 198 -4.02 16.21 -2.55
CA LEU A 198 -3.05 16.56 -3.58
C LEU A 198 -1.78 15.73 -3.41
N LEU A 199 -1.46 14.87 -4.38
CA LEU A 199 -0.23 14.06 -4.36
C LEU A 199 0.95 14.84 -4.96
N ALA A 200 0.75 15.47 -6.12
CA ALA A 200 1.75 16.27 -6.82
C ALA A 200 1.11 17.26 -7.80
N SER A 201 1.85 18.27 -8.27
CA SER A 201 1.41 19.12 -9.39
C SER A 201 2.56 19.65 -10.23
N THR A 202 2.28 19.86 -11.51
CA THR A 202 3.20 20.43 -12.50
C THR A 202 2.49 21.48 -13.35
N PRO A 203 3.17 22.55 -13.80
CA PRO A 203 2.67 23.32 -14.93
C PRO A 203 2.49 22.40 -16.15
N VAL A 204 1.55 22.75 -17.01
CA VAL A 204 1.46 22.18 -18.36
C VAL A 204 2.73 22.57 -19.14
N ALA A 205 3.38 21.58 -19.76
CA ALA A 205 4.68 21.74 -20.42
C ALA A 205 4.58 22.22 -21.88
N SER A 206 3.44 22.05 -22.54
CA SER A 206 3.24 22.43 -23.95
C SER A 206 1.96 23.22 -24.20
N GLN A 207 1.90 23.93 -25.32
CA GLN A 207 0.62 24.30 -25.93
C GLN A 207 -0.17 23.01 -26.29
N PRO A 208 -1.51 23.07 -26.37
CA PRO A 208 -2.32 21.99 -26.92
C PRO A 208 -1.84 21.59 -28.31
N GLU A 209 -1.84 20.29 -28.59
CA GLU A 209 -1.54 19.79 -29.93
C GLU A 209 -2.65 20.22 -30.93
N PRO A 210 -2.31 20.72 -32.15
CA PRO A 210 -3.27 21.31 -33.07
C PRO A 210 -4.49 20.47 -33.44
N GLU A 211 -4.40 19.14 -33.51
CA GLU A 211 -5.49 18.26 -33.89
C GLU A 211 -6.16 17.65 -32.66
N ARG A 212 -5.40 16.84 -31.89
CA ARG A 212 -5.91 16.04 -30.76
C ARG A 212 -6.08 16.82 -29.45
N LYS A 213 -5.67 18.09 -29.39
CA LYS A 213 -5.83 19.03 -28.25
C LYS A 213 -5.21 18.61 -26.92
N SER A 214 -4.62 17.43 -26.86
CA SER A 214 -3.83 16.90 -25.74
C SER A 214 -2.64 17.82 -25.40
N VAL A 215 -2.20 17.78 -24.15
CA VAL A 215 -1.05 18.55 -23.64
C VAL A 215 -0.03 17.64 -22.97
N LEU A 216 1.20 18.12 -22.87
CA LEU A 216 2.27 17.46 -22.12
C LEU A 216 2.30 17.93 -20.67
N VAL A 217 2.57 17.00 -19.75
CA VAL A 217 2.91 17.27 -18.35
C VAL A 217 4.20 16.51 -17.99
N GLU A 218 5.06 17.08 -17.16
CA GLU A 218 6.34 16.44 -16.83
C GLU A 218 6.17 15.40 -15.73
N ALA A 219 6.41 14.12 -16.04
CA ALA A 219 6.22 13.00 -15.14
C ALA A 219 7.19 13.05 -13.95
N ASN A 220 8.40 13.57 -14.14
CA ASN A 220 9.38 13.76 -13.08
C ASN A 220 8.78 14.56 -11.90
N ALA A 221 8.07 15.64 -12.19
CA ALA A 221 7.41 16.49 -11.18
C ALA A 221 6.20 15.82 -10.50
N LEU A 222 5.67 14.72 -11.07
CA LEU A 222 4.53 13.98 -10.52
C LEU A 222 4.94 12.74 -9.70
N PHE A 223 6.09 12.13 -10.01
CA PHE A 223 6.50 10.84 -9.41
C PHE A 223 7.88 10.82 -8.72
N VAL A 224 8.75 11.81 -8.94
CA VAL A 224 10.05 11.90 -8.23
C VAL A 224 9.84 12.64 -6.90
N ASN A 225 9.13 11.96 -5.98
CA ASN A 225 8.80 12.43 -4.64
C ASN A 225 8.55 11.24 -3.68
N ASP A 226 8.51 11.49 -2.37
CA ASP A 226 8.30 10.44 -1.36
C ASP A 226 6.81 10.11 -1.11
N MET A 227 6.08 9.72 -2.15
CA MET A 227 4.64 9.38 -2.04
C MET A 227 4.34 8.13 -1.17
N LEU A 228 5.38 7.36 -0.82
CA LEU A 228 5.32 6.18 0.03
C LEU A 228 5.64 6.51 1.51
N GLY A 229 6.14 7.71 1.82
CA GLY A 229 6.53 8.11 3.18
C GLY A 229 7.77 7.37 3.71
N ILE A 230 8.67 6.93 2.83
CA ILE A 230 9.89 6.20 3.14
C ILE A 230 10.81 7.04 4.03
N GLY A 231 10.93 8.35 3.80
CA GLY A 231 11.71 9.25 4.67
C GLY A 231 11.18 9.27 6.10
N THR A 232 9.84 9.35 6.26
CA THR A 232 9.18 9.22 7.57
C THR A 232 9.38 7.84 8.19
N ARG A 233 9.40 6.75 7.39
CA ARG A 233 9.67 5.38 7.85
C ARG A 233 11.11 5.23 8.36
N LEU A 234 12.09 5.72 7.62
CA LEU A 234 13.50 5.73 7.97
C LEU A 234 13.76 6.58 9.22
N GLN A 235 13.17 7.79 9.31
CA GLN A 235 13.23 8.63 10.50
C GLN A 235 12.60 7.93 11.72
N ARG A 236 11.49 7.20 11.54
CA ARG A 236 10.87 6.42 12.62
C ARG A 236 11.77 5.28 13.08
N ALA A 237 12.35 4.51 12.17
CA ALA A 237 13.18 3.35 12.45
C ALA A 237 14.51 3.70 13.14
N TYR A 238 15.21 4.72 12.63
CA TYR A 238 16.59 5.03 13.04
C TYR A 238 16.74 6.27 13.93
N ARG A 239 15.70 7.10 14.05
CA ARG A 239 15.74 8.46 14.67
C ARG A 239 16.75 9.41 14.01
N GLN A 240 17.09 9.15 12.75
CA GLN A 240 18.00 9.97 11.94
C GLN A 240 17.23 10.93 11.03
N GLY A 241 17.87 12.05 10.66
CA GLY A 241 17.27 13.12 9.86
C GLY A 241 17.21 12.84 8.35
N TYR A 242 16.73 11.66 7.94
CA TYR A 242 16.63 11.30 6.52
C TYR A 242 15.58 12.13 5.78
N GLY A 243 16.03 12.98 4.84
CA GLY A 243 15.18 13.68 3.89
C GLY A 243 15.25 13.06 2.49
N PHE A 244 14.16 13.17 1.73
CA PHE A 244 14.15 12.83 0.31
C PHE A 244 15.00 13.83 -0.50
N ASP A 245 15.94 13.32 -1.29
CA ASP A 245 16.85 14.11 -2.11
C ASP A 245 16.47 14.02 -3.59
N ALA A 246 15.61 14.95 -4.00
CA ALA A 246 15.13 15.08 -5.37
C ALA A 246 16.25 15.37 -6.41
N ARG A 247 17.47 15.74 -6.00
CA ARG A 247 18.58 16.03 -6.93
C ARG A 247 19.35 14.78 -7.34
N ASN A 248 19.34 13.75 -6.50
CA ASN A 248 19.94 12.44 -6.78
C ASN A 248 18.86 11.36 -6.95
N SER A 249 17.63 11.77 -7.33
CA SER A 249 16.50 10.89 -7.59
C SER A 249 16.00 11.06 -9.03
N ALA A 250 15.70 9.97 -9.73
CA ALA A 250 15.34 9.99 -11.16
C ALA A 250 14.38 8.84 -11.54
N ILE A 251 13.66 9.01 -12.65
CA ILE A 251 12.90 7.93 -13.29
C ILE A 251 13.90 7.08 -14.10
N THR A 252 14.16 5.85 -13.67
CA THR A 252 15.16 4.96 -14.28
C THR A 252 14.58 3.98 -15.28
N THR A 253 13.32 3.56 -15.09
CA THR A 253 12.64 2.58 -15.96
C THR A 253 11.24 3.06 -16.33
N LEU A 254 10.87 2.90 -17.60
CA LEU A 254 9.51 3.07 -18.11
C LEU A 254 9.06 1.79 -18.82
N ARG A 255 7.95 1.19 -18.37
CA ARG A 255 7.25 0.10 -19.04
C ARG A 255 5.84 0.56 -19.38
N VAL A 256 5.51 0.57 -20.68
CA VAL A 256 4.23 1.09 -21.20
C VAL A 256 3.49 -0.05 -21.88
N LYS A 257 2.26 -0.30 -21.42
CA LYS A 257 1.33 -1.34 -21.88
C LYS A 257 -0.02 -0.67 -22.26
N PRO A 258 -0.89 -1.33 -23.04
CA PRO A 258 -2.16 -0.72 -23.49
C PRO A 258 -3.09 -0.25 -22.36
N ASP A 259 -3.04 -0.92 -21.21
CA ASP A 259 -3.89 -0.66 -20.03
C ASP A 259 -3.11 -0.08 -18.83
N THR A 260 -1.77 -0.08 -18.86
CA THR A 260 -0.90 0.16 -17.71
C THR A 260 0.36 0.93 -18.10
N VAL A 261 0.73 1.94 -17.31
CA VAL A 261 2.09 2.53 -17.29
C VAL A 261 2.72 2.19 -15.95
N ALA A 262 3.85 1.49 -15.97
CA ALA A 262 4.69 1.26 -14.80
C ALA A 262 6.00 2.03 -14.95
N LEU A 263 6.34 2.82 -13.93
CA LEU A 263 7.57 3.59 -13.88
C LEU A 263 8.33 3.33 -12.57
N GLN A 264 9.64 3.13 -12.66
CA GLN A 264 10.51 2.99 -11.50
C GLN A 264 11.25 4.30 -11.26
N VAL A 265 11.23 4.76 -10.01
CA VAL A 265 11.96 5.92 -9.51
C VAL A 265 13.05 5.43 -8.58
N LEU A 266 14.31 5.63 -8.97
CA LEU A 266 15.42 5.52 -8.04
C LEU A 266 15.36 6.76 -7.13
N ALA A 267 15.00 6.56 -5.87
CA ALA A 267 14.94 7.61 -4.86
C ALA A 267 16.17 7.57 -3.96
N HIS A 268 16.76 8.73 -3.73
CA HIS A 268 17.81 8.95 -2.74
C HIS A 268 17.21 9.55 -1.48
N PHE A 269 17.59 9.01 -0.33
CA PHE A 269 17.30 9.55 1.00
C PHE A 269 18.62 9.80 1.74
N ALA A 270 18.79 11.01 2.25
CA ALA A 270 20.06 11.47 2.80
C ALA A 270 19.90 12.15 4.17
N THR A 271 20.91 12.05 5.02
CA THR A 271 21.06 12.88 6.23
C THR A 271 22.44 13.52 6.26
N ALA A 272 22.51 14.81 6.61
CA ALA A 272 23.77 15.56 6.65
C ALA A 272 24.70 15.11 7.80
N ALA A 273 24.13 14.54 8.86
CA ALA A 273 24.84 14.04 10.04
C ALA A 273 24.14 12.79 10.60
N ILE A 274 24.89 11.99 11.36
CA ILE A 274 24.36 10.89 12.17
C ILE A 274 24.21 11.38 13.61
N ASN A 275 22.98 11.35 14.12
CA ASN A 275 22.67 11.58 15.52
C ASN A 275 23.20 10.42 16.36
N VAL A 276 23.79 10.73 17.52
CA VAL A 276 24.23 9.77 18.53
C VAL A 276 23.47 9.98 19.83
N ALA A 277 23.29 8.91 20.61
CA ALA A 277 22.60 8.97 21.90
C ALA A 277 23.27 9.99 22.85
N GLN A 278 22.44 10.83 23.47
CA GLN A 278 22.89 11.80 24.47
C GLN A 278 22.76 11.22 25.88
N PRO A 279 23.53 11.72 26.89
CA PRO A 279 23.37 11.31 28.28
C PRO A 279 21.91 11.45 28.74
N GLY A 280 21.34 10.37 29.28
CA GLY A 280 19.93 10.34 29.72
C GLY A 280 18.90 10.04 28.62
N THR A 281 19.30 9.70 27.39
CA THR A 281 18.36 9.26 26.34
C THR A 281 17.60 7.99 26.78
N PRO A 282 16.25 7.97 26.78
CA PRO A 282 15.47 6.78 27.08
C PRO A 282 15.73 5.64 26.08
N ALA A 283 15.68 4.39 26.52
CA ALA A 283 16.06 3.22 25.70
C ALA A 283 15.33 3.15 24.33
N GLY A 284 14.02 3.39 24.28
CA GLY A 284 13.22 3.42 23.04
C GLY A 284 13.39 4.68 22.16
N ALA A 285 14.23 5.63 22.58
CA ALA A 285 14.54 6.88 21.89
C ALA A 285 16.00 6.97 21.40
N VAL A 286 16.81 5.93 21.64
CA VAL A 286 18.21 5.84 21.17
C VAL A 286 18.26 5.90 19.64
N PRO A 287 19.01 6.84 19.04
CA PRO A 287 19.27 6.84 17.60
C PRO A 287 20.16 5.66 17.19
N THR A 288 19.84 5.07 16.05
CA THR A 288 20.56 3.95 15.43
C THR A 288 20.89 4.29 13.97
N VAL A 289 21.48 3.36 13.23
CA VAL A 289 21.77 3.50 11.79
C VAL A 289 21.44 2.18 11.07
N PRO A 290 21.16 2.21 9.75
CA PRO A 290 21.13 0.99 8.95
C PRO A 290 22.48 0.29 8.98
N ALA A 291 22.46 -1.04 9.05
CA ALA A 291 23.65 -1.91 9.08
C ALA A 291 23.91 -2.60 7.72
N THR A 292 22.94 -2.56 6.80
CA THR A 292 22.97 -3.21 5.48
C THR A 292 23.62 -2.37 4.36
N VAL A 293 23.92 -1.09 4.62
CA VAL A 293 24.37 -0.13 3.60
C VAL A 293 25.82 0.30 3.81
N PRO A 294 26.59 0.64 2.75
CA PRO A 294 28.00 1.04 2.89
C PRO A 294 28.23 2.37 3.63
N ASP A 295 27.29 3.32 3.54
CA ASP A 295 27.31 4.58 4.28
C ASP A 295 25.91 4.90 4.78
N ALA A 296 25.72 4.88 6.11
CA ALA A 296 24.44 5.15 6.75
C ALA A 296 23.83 6.53 6.41
N ARG A 297 24.58 7.47 5.82
CA ARG A 297 24.09 8.81 5.47
C ARG A 297 23.40 8.89 4.11
N SER A 298 23.54 7.86 3.26
CA SER A 298 23.08 7.85 1.86
C SER A 298 22.38 6.53 1.55
N LEU A 299 21.08 6.59 1.27
CA LEU A 299 20.22 5.42 1.09
C LEU A 299 19.51 5.51 -0.26
N PHE A 300 19.61 4.45 -1.07
CA PHE A 300 18.85 4.33 -2.31
C PHE A 300 17.70 3.33 -2.15
N VAL A 301 16.53 3.72 -2.62
CA VAL A 301 15.30 2.89 -2.65
C VAL A 301 14.69 3.05 -4.04
N THR A 302 14.47 1.96 -4.76
CA THR A 302 13.74 2.01 -6.04
C THR A 302 12.26 1.84 -5.76
N MET A 303 11.48 2.91 -5.93
CA MET A 303 10.02 2.89 -5.84
C MET A 303 9.45 2.55 -7.22
N LEU A 304 8.33 1.82 -7.25
CA LEU A 304 7.59 1.49 -8.46
C LEU A 304 6.19 2.06 -8.37
N TYR A 305 5.79 2.77 -9.42
CA TYR A 305 4.45 3.32 -9.57
C TYR A 305 3.81 2.70 -10.81
N ALA A 306 2.87 1.77 -10.60
CA ALA A 306 2.01 1.25 -11.66
C ALA A 306 0.69 2.02 -11.68
N ILE A 307 0.38 2.69 -12.78
CA ILE A 307 -0.89 3.35 -13.05
C ILE A 307 -1.61 2.53 -14.11
N SER A 308 -2.85 2.12 -13.86
CA SER A 308 -3.66 1.35 -14.81
C SER A 308 -5.04 1.96 -15.02
N ALA A 309 -5.65 1.63 -16.16
CA ALA A 309 -7.07 1.81 -16.36
C ALA A 309 -7.85 0.96 -15.34
N LEU A 310 -8.88 1.55 -14.75
CA LEU A 310 -9.86 0.82 -13.95
C LEU A 310 -10.77 -0.04 -14.84
N PRO A 311 -11.40 -1.11 -14.32
CA PRO A 311 -12.54 -1.74 -14.97
C PRO A 311 -13.61 -0.68 -15.29
N ALA A 312 -14.09 -0.63 -16.54
CA ALA A 312 -15.10 0.35 -16.96
C ALA A 312 -16.38 0.20 -16.11
N GLU A 313 -16.93 -1.01 -16.10
CA GLU A 313 -17.94 -1.45 -15.14
C GLU A 313 -17.25 -2.02 -13.89
N PRO A 314 -17.46 -1.43 -12.69
CA PRO A 314 -17.03 -2.04 -11.43
C PRO A 314 -17.60 -3.46 -11.30
N MET A 315 -16.89 -4.34 -10.59
CA MET A 315 -17.47 -5.61 -10.18
C MET A 315 -18.68 -5.35 -9.27
N GLN A 316 -19.71 -6.21 -9.31
CA GLN A 316 -20.81 -6.11 -8.36
C GLN A 316 -20.28 -6.27 -6.91
N PRO A 317 -20.48 -5.28 -6.02
CA PRO A 317 -20.06 -5.37 -4.63
C PRO A 317 -20.73 -6.55 -3.90
N ARG A 318 -20.21 -6.91 -2.73
CA ARG A 318 -20.76 -8.00 -1.92
C ARG A 318 -20.48 -7.72 -0.45
N LEU A 319 -21.55 -7.35 0.25
CA LEU A 319 -21.52 -7.08 1.68
C LEU A 319 -20.88 -8.22 2.49
N ALA A 320 -20.04 -7.85 3.45
CA ALA A 320 -19.25 -8.76 4.25
C ALA A 320 -20.07 -9.44 5.36
N ASP A 321 -20.15 -10.77 5.32
CA ASP A 321 -20.67 -11.57 6.41
C ASP A 321 -19.57 -11.85 7.44
N ALA A 322 -19.76 -11.37 8.67
CA ALA A 322 -18.81 -11.54 9.77
C ALA A 322 -18.50 -13.02 10.12
N ARG A 323 -19.34 -13.97 9.68
CA ARG A 323 -19.15 -15.41 9.87
C ARG A 323 -18.17 -16.03 8.87
N LEU A 324 -17.85 -15.34 7.78
CA LEU A 324 -17.12 -15.89 6.61
C LEU A 324 -15.68 -15.39 6.47
N GLY A 325 -15.19 -14.52 7.37
CA GLY A 325 -13.76 -14.24 7.52
C GLY A 325 -13.01 -13.74 6.28
N HIS A 326 -13.63 -12.91 5.43
CA HIS A 326 -12.94 -12.27 4.31
C HIS A 326 -12.21 -10.99 4.74
N PHE A 327 -11.24 -10.53 3.96
CA PHE A 327 -10.76 -9.15 3.96
C PHE A 327 -11.85 -8.21 3.42
N THR A 328 -11.80 -6.93 3.79
CA THR A 328 -12.95 -6.02 3.57
C THR A 328 -12.57 -4.57 3.32
N SER A 329 -12.77 -4.13 2.08
CA SER A 329 -13.02 -2.75 1.69
C SER A 329 -14.14 -2.15 2.57
N THR A 330 -13.85 -1.05 3.25
CA THR A 330 -14.74 -0.41 4.22
C THR A 330 -14.95 1.05 3.82
N HIS A 331 -16.20 1.50 3.74
CA HIS A 331 -16.54 2.87 3.38
C HIS A 331 -17.80 3.35 4.13
N TRP A 332 -18.03 4.65 4.13
CA TRP A 332 -19.16 5.33 4.75
C TRP A 332 -20.10 5.82 3.65
N ASP A 333 -21.23 5.14 3.46
CA ASP A 333 -22.27 5.57 2.53
C ASP A 333 -23.38 6.34 3.26
N PHE A 334 -23.57 7.60 2.87
CA PHE A 334 -24.60 8.48 3.39
C PHE A 334 -25.84 8.54 2.47
N SER A 335 -26.07 7.52 1.63
CA SER A 335 -27.27 7.44 0.77
C SER A 335 -28.57 7.11 1.49
N ASP A 336 -28.50 6.45 2.65
CA ASP A 336 -29.64 5.95 3.43
C ASP A 336 -29.60 6.50 4.87
N ASP A 337 -30.58 7.33 5.23
CA ASP A 337 -30.73 7.92 6.56
C ASP A 337 -31.46 7.01 7.57
N LEU A 338 -32.04 5.91 7.09
CA LEU A 338 -32.65 4.86 7.92
C LEU A 338 -31.63 3.79 8.33
N ALA A 339 -30.47 3.73 7.67
CA ALA A 339 -29.38 2.83 8.00
C ALA A 339 -28.86 3.10 9.42
N ARG A 340 -28.87 2.07 10.27
CA ARG A 340 -28.36 2.15 11.67
C ARG A 340 -26.91 2.67 11.75
N THR A 341 -26.12 2.44 10.70
CA THR A 341 -24.83 3.08 10.50
C THR A 341 -24.57 3.20 9.00
N PRO A 342 -23.98 4.32 8.52
CA PRO A 342 -23.49 4.45 7.14
C PRO A 342 -22.28 3.55 6.84
N LEU A 343 -21.73 2.82 7.81
CA LEU A 343 -20.46 2.09 7.67
C LEU A 343 -20.63 0.74 6.95
N VAL A 344 -20.55 0.78 5.63
CA VAL A 344 -20.59 -0.37 4.71
C VAL A 344 -19.25 -1.13 4.72
N ARG A 345 -19.33 -2.44 4.53
CA ARG A 345 -18.17 -3.33 4.33
C ARG A 345 -18.48 -4.30 3.21
N ASP A 346 -17.69 -4.26 2.14
CA ASP A 346 -17.69 -5.25 1.08
C ASP A 346 -16.55 -6.24 1.29
N VAL A 347 -16.67 -7.46 0.75
CA VAL A 347 -15.56 -8.42 0.74
C VAL A 347 -14.59 -8.11 -0.38
N ASP A 348 -13.30 -8.17 -0.09
CA ASP A 348 -12.27 -8.15 -1.11
C ASP A 348 -12.27 -9.50 -1.84
N ARG A 349 -12.31 -9.49 -3.17
CA ARG A 349 -12.30 -10.72 -3.99
C ARG A 349 -11.89 -10.44 -5.45
N TRP A 350 -11.36 -11.44 -6.14
CA TRP A 350 -11.18 -11.37 -7.60
C TRP A 350 -12.54 -11.46 -8.33
N ARG A 351 -12.62 -10.84 -9.52
CA ARG A 351 -13.71 -11.07 -10.48
C ARG A 351 -13.44 -12.38 -11.22
N LEU A 352 -14.31 -13.37 -10.98
CA LEU A 352 -14.25 -14.67 -11.67
C LEU A 352 -15.63 -15.02 -12.24
N GLU A 353 -15.67 -15.25 -13.55
CA GLU A 353 -16.87 -15.48 -14.36
C GLU A 353 -16.62 -16.71 -15.24
N LYS A 354 -17.59 -17.63 -15.37
CA LYS A 354 -17.42 -18.86 -16.18
C LYS A 354 -17.49 -18.54 -17.67
N LYS A 355 -16.67 -19.22 -18.50
CA LYS A 355 -16.81 -19.20 -19.98
C LYS A 355 -18.18 -19.75 -20.41
N ASP A 356 -18.63 -20.82 -19.76
CA ASP A 356 -20.00 -21.33 -19.85
C ASP A 356 -20.70 -21.16 -18.48
N PRO A 357 -21.61 -20.19 -18.33
CA PRO A 357 -22.39 -20.00 -17.10
C PRO A 357 -23.38 -21.12 -16.78
N ALA A 358 -23.78 -21.94 -17.76
CA ALA A 358 -24.72 -23.05 -17.57
C ALA A 358 -24.01 -24.36 -17.22
N ALA A 359 -22.75 -24.53 -17.60
CA ALA A 359 -21.95 -25.69 -17.24
C ALA A 359 -21.73 -25.82 -15.72
N ALA A 360 -21.90 -27.02 -15.19
CA ALA A 360 -21.59 -27.34 -13.79
C ALA A 360 -20.11 -27.04 -13.46
N LEU A 361 -19.20 -27.39 -14.38
CA LEU A 361 -17.77 -27.11 -14.31
C LEU A 361 -17.31 -26.42 -15.61
N SER A 362 -16.71 -25.23 -15.50
CA SER A 362 -16.20 -24.46 -16.65
C SER A 362 -14.88 -23.77 -16.30
N GLU A 363 -14.01 -23.59 -17.28
CA GLU A 363 -12.92 -22.61 -17.15
C GLU A 363 -13.46 -21.19 -16.96
N PRO A 364 -12.72 -20.28 -16.30
CA PRO A 364 -13.11 -18.87 -16.20
C PRO A 364 -12.80 -18.08 -17.47
N VAL A 365 -13.54 -16.99 -17.72
CA VAL A 365 -13.30 -16.05 -18.83
C VAL A 365 -11.89 -15.44 -18.74
N LYS A 366 -11.44 -15.15 -17.52
CA LYS A 366 -10.06 -14.77 -17.19
C LYS A 366 -9.58 -15.64 -16.02
N PRO A 367 -8.58 -16.53 -16.21
CA PRO A 367 -7.97 -17.26 -15.10
C PRO A 367 -7.06 -16.33 -14.27
N LEU A 368 -6.95 -16.62 -12.98
CA LEU A 368 -6.05 -15.92 -12.07
C LEU A 368 -4.63 -16.47 -12.23
N VAL A 369 -3.79 -15.73 -12.96
CA VAL A 369 -2.39 -16.10 -13.22
C VAL A 369 -1.50 -15.53 -12.12
N TYR A 370 -0.89 -16.40 -11.31
CA TYR A 370 0.21 -16.06 -10.42
C TYR A 370 1.54 -16.20 -11.16
N TRP A 371 2.32 -15.12 -11.19
CA TRP A 371 3.69 -15.14 -11.69
C TRP A 371 4.68 -15.44 -10.58
N LEU A 372 5.43 -16.53 -10.70
CA LEU A 372 6.65 -16.75 -9.92
C LEU A 372 7.74 -15.84 -10.47
N ASP A 373 8.19 -14.89 -9.65
CA ASP A 373 9.27 -13.99 -10.03
C ASP A 373 10.59 -14.74 -10.24
N ARG A 374 11.43 -14.25 -11.17
CA ARG A 374 12.70 -14.89 -11.49
C ARG A 374 13.66 -15.00 -10.29
N THR A 375 13.48 -14.16 -9.26
CA THR A 375 14.22 -14.24 -7.98
C THR A 375 13.97 -15.52 -7.17
N ILE A 376 12.86 -16.26 -7.38
CA ILE A 376 12.59 -17.50 -6.64
C ILE A 376 13.62 -18.58 -7.04
N PRO A 377 14.41 -19.14 -6.09
CA PRO A 377 15.40 -20.16 -6.38
C PRO A 377 14.80 -21.40 -7.06
N LEU A 378 15.47 -21.91 -8.10
CA LEU A 378 14.96 -23.00 -8.95
C LEU A 378 14.39 -24.20 -8.15
N LYS A 379 15.15 -24.67 -7.15
CA LYS A 379 14.79 -25.79 -6.25
C LYS A 379 13.52 -25.60 -5.40
N TYR A 380 12.91 -24.42 -5.43
CA TYR A 380 11.72 -24.07 -4.66
C TYR A 380 10.51 -23.73 -5.56
N ARG A 381 10.71 -23.54 -6.87
CA ARG A 381 9.63 -23.12 -7.80
C ARG A 381 8.50 -24.16 -7.87
N ASP A 382 8.80 -25.45 -7.74
CA ASP A 382 7.79 -26.52 -7.78
C ASP A 382 6.90 -26.55 -6.52
N ALA A 383 7.49 -26.42 -5.33
CA ALA A 383 6.77 -26.34 -4.05
C ALA A 383 5.84 -25.11 -3.99
N VAL A 384 6.35 -23.95 -4.41
CA VAL A 384 5.56 -22.71 -4.52
C VAL A 384 4.45 -22.89 -5.57
N SER A 385 4.73 -23.54 -6.71
CA SER A 385 3.70 -23.83 -7.72
C SER A 385 2.59 -24.75 -7.18
N ALA A 386 2.95 -25.78 -6.42
CA ALA A 386 1.99 -26.71 -5.81
C ALA A 386 1.07 -25.99 -4.81
N GLY A 387 1.62 -25.16 -3.91
CA GLY A 387 0.83 -24.42 -2.92
C GLY A 387 -0.18 -23.45 -3.54
N ILE A 388 0.13 -22.87 -4.71
CA ILE A 388 -0.79 -22.04 -5.48
C ILE A 388 -1.86 -22.90 -6.18
N LEU A 389 -1.46 -23.98 -6.85
CA LEU A 389 -2.38 -24.81 -7.64
C LEU A 389 -3.34 -25.65 -6.80
N GLU A 390 -3.00 -25.95 -5.53
CA GLU A 390 -3.85 -26.68 -4.59
C GLU A 390 -5.24 -26.05 -4.43
N TRP A 391 -5.33 -24.72 -4.49
CA TRP A 391 -6.59 -23.98 -4.44
C TRP A 391 -7.56 -24.32 -5.57
N ASN A 392 -7.11 -24.86 -6.70
CA ASN A 392 -8.02 -25.31 -7.77
C ASN A 392 -9.01 -26.39 -7.26
N LYS A 393 -8.62 -27.25 -6.31
CA LYS A 393 -9.53 -28.23 -5.67
C LYS A 393 -10.72 -27.57 -4.96
N ALA A 394 -10.57 -26.33 -4.48
CA ALA A 394 -11.65 -25.54 -3.91
C ALA A 394 -12.49 -24.86 -5.01
N PHE A 395 -11.85 -24.34 -6.07
CA PHE A 395 -12.53 -23.72 -7.21
C PHE A 395 -13.38 -24.72 -8.02
N GLU A 396 -12.91 -25.95 -8.21
CA GLU A 396 -13.66 -27.02 -8.89
C GLU A 396 -14.96 -27.37 -8.15
N ARG A 397 -14.94 -27.37 -6.81
CA ARG A 397 -16.13 -27.59 -5.96
C ARG A 397 -17.18 -26.48 -6.08
N ILE A 398 -16.79 -25.27 -6.50
CA ILE A 398 -17.71 -24.17 -6.86
C ILE A 398 -17.88 -24.02 -8.39
N GLY A 399 -17.44 -25.03 -9.16
CA GLY A 399 -17.71 -25.16 -10.59
C GLY A 399 -16.76 -24.41 -11.52
N PHE A 400 -15.56 -24.04 -11.06
CA PHE A 400 -14.49 -23.47 -11.88
C PHE A 400 -13.33 -24.45 -12.09
N LYS A 401 -13.02 -24.78 -13.35
CA LYS A 401 -11.85 -25.57 -13.76
C LYS A 401 -10.67 -24.66 -14.05
N ASP A 402 -9.45 -25.06 -13.70
CA ASP A 402 -8.20 -24.31 -13.97
C ASP A 402 -8.31 -22.81 -13.63
N ALA A 403 -8.96 -22.52 -12.51
CA ALA A 403 -9.28 -21.15 -12.08
C ALA A 403 -8.02 -20.33 -11.78
N ILE A 404 -7.04 -21.00 -11.19
CA ILE A 404 -5.71 -20.47 -10.88
C ILE A 404 -4.69 -21.15 -11.79
N GLN A 405 -3.79 -20.35 -12.35
CA GLN A 405 -2.64 -20.80 -13.16
C GLN A 405 -1.35 -20.25 -12.57
N VAL A 406 -0.27 -21.03 -12.65
CA VAL A 406 1.08 -20.58 -12.28
C VAL A 406 1.92 -20.42 -13.54
N ARG A 407 2.72 -19.35 -13.60
CA ARG A 407 3.73 -19.14 -14.66
C ARG A 407 5.03 -18.66 -14.05
N VAL A 408 6.15 -19.11 -14.57
CA VAL A 408 7.47 -18.62 -14.18
C VAL A 408 7.83 -17.44 -15.09
N GLN A 409 8.26 -16.33 -14.50
CA GLN A 409 8.80 -15.19 -15.26
C GLN A 409 10.13 -15.61 -15.93
N PRO A 410 10.28 -15.49 -17.26
CA PRO A 410 11.54 -15.78 -17.94
C PRO A 410 12.68 -14.87 -17.49
N ASP A 411 13.92 -15.39 -17.49
CA ASP A 411 15.11 -14.65 -17.05
C ASP A 411 15.46 -13.47 -17.98
N ASP A 412 14.99 -13.51 -19.24
CA ASP A 412 15.12 -12.48 -20.27
C ASP A 412 13.89 -11.57 -20.43
N ALA A 413 12.82 -11.78 -19.63
CA ALA A 413 11.56 -11.06 -19.80
C ALA A 413 11.68 -9.55 -19.56
N ASP A 414 11.02 -8.78 -20.44
CA ASP A 414 10.96 -7.31 -20.48
C ASP A 414 9.95 -6.70 -19.48
N PHE A 415 9.07 -7.52 -18.93
CA PHE A 415 8.10 -7.15 -17.90
C PHE A 415 8.56 -7.53 -16.48
N ASP A 416 8.03 -6.79 -15.51
CA ASP A 416 8.26 -6.93 -14.08
C ASP A 416 7.00 -7.52 -13.42
N THR A 417 7.15 -8.47 -12.49
CA THR A 417 6.01 -9.08 -11.78
C THR A 417 5.31 -8.09 -10.86
N LEU A 418 6.01 -7.00 -10.48
CA LEU A 418 5.48 -5.91 -9.69
C LEU A 418 4.56 -4.96 -10.47
N ASP A 419 4.47 -5.06 -11.81
CA ASP A 419 3.63 -4.16 -12.60
C ASP A 419 2.13 -4.33 -12.30
N SER A 420 1.61 -5.56 -12.30
CA SER A 420 0.17 -5.84 -12.42
C SER A 420 -0.19 -7.31 -12.12
N GLY A 421 -1.38 -7.57 -11.61
CA GLY A 421 -1.89 -8.94 -11.40
C GLY A 421 -1.35 -9.61 -10.14
N ALA A 422 -1.32 -10.95 -10.13
CA ALA A 422 -0.86 -11.75 -8.99
C ALA A 422 0.59 -12.26 -9.19
N SER A 423 1.39 -12.24 -8.13
CA SER A 423 2.79 -12.72 -8.16
C SER A 423 3.26 -13.29 -6.83
N VAL A 424 4.36 -14.06 -6.88
CA VAL A 424 5.14 -14.50 -5.72
C VAL A 424 6.59 -14.03 -5.91
N LEU A 425 7.17 -13.47 -4.84
CA LEU A 425 8.46 -12.77 -4.81
C LEU A 425 9.37 -13.34 -3.73
N TRP A 426 10.67 -13.46 -4.02
CA TRP A 426 11.65 -13.96 -3.06
C TRP A 426 12.34 -12.79 -2.33
N MET A 427 11.76 -12.36 -1.21
CA MET A 427 12.24 -11.21 -0.44
C MET A 427 13.49 -11.58 0.34
N THR A 428 14.55 -10.77 0.26
CA THR A 428 15.78 -10.99 1.05
C THR A 428 16.01 -9.85 2.01
N SER A 429 16.12 -10.17 3.31
CA SER A 429 16.48 -9.24 4.38
C SER A 429 17.76 -9.67 5.09
N ALA A 430 18.34 -8.78 5.92
CA ALA A 430 19.43 -9.12 6.83
C ALA A 430 18.94 -9.52 8.23
N ALA A 431 17.69 -9.17 8.57
CA ALA A 431 17.01 -9.54 9.80
C ALA A 431 15.53 -9.76 9.48
N PRO A 432 15.05 -11.01 9.41
CA PRO A 432 13.67 -11.30 9.04
C PRO A 432 12.71 -10.83 10.15
N SER A 433 11.58 -10.25 9.74
CA SER A 433 10.51 -9.79 10.65
C SER A 433 9.13 -10.36 10.26
N PHE A 434 9.12 -11.39 9.42
CA PHE A 434 7.99 -12.20 8.96
C PHE A 434 8.56 -13.40 8.19
N VAL A 435 7.84 -14.52 8.11
CA VAL A 435 8.15 -15.63 7.18
C VAL A 435 7.62 -15.33 5.78
N ALA A 436 6.35 -14.96 5.67
CA ALA A 436 5.71 -14.59 4.43
C ALA A 436 4.61 -13.53 4.65
N ILE A 437 4.13 -12.93 3.55
CA ILE A 437 3.01 -11.98 3.53
C ILE A 437 2.25 -12.08 2.19
N GLY A 438 0.93 -11.97 2.21
CA GLY A 438 0.05 -12.01 1.03
C GLY A 438 -0.80 -10.75 0.82
N PRO A 439 -0.20 -9.55 0.69
CA PRO A 439 -0.93 -8.31 0.46
C PRO A 439 -1.60 -8.25 -0.92
N HIS A 440 -2.73 -7.56 -0.98
CA HIS A 440 -3.51 -7.29 -2.18
C HIS A 440 -3.97 -5.82 -2.26
N HIS A 441 -4.25 -5.35 -3.46
CA HIS A 441 -4.81 -4.03 -3.74
C HIS A 441 -6.15 -4.16 -4.48
N VAL A 442 -7.12 -3.32 -4.10
CA VAL A 442 -8.52 -3.39 -4.53
C VAL A 442 -8.98 -2.13 -5.25
N ASP A 443 -9.96 -2.28 -6.15
CA ASP A 443 -10.82 -1.18 -6.58
C ASP A 443 -11.80 -0.81 -5.46
N PRO A 444 -11.67 0.38 -4.83
CA PRO A 444 -12.53 0.78 -3.72
C PRO A 444 -14.00 0.99 -4.12
N ARG A 445 -14.31 0.97 -5.43
CA ARG A 445 -15.69 1.03 -5.95
C ARG A 445 -16.44 -0.32 -5.83
N SER A 446 -15.75 -1.42 -5.48
CA SER A 446 -16.35 -2.76 -5.54
C SER A 446 -15.71 -3.87 -4.68
N GLY A 447 -14.50 -3.66 -4.13
CA GLY A 447 -13.71 -4.74 -3.52
C GLY A 447 -13.07 -5.69 -4.55
N GLU A 448 -13.07 -5.34 -5.84
CA GLU A 448 -12.39 -6.13 -6.88
C GLU A 448 -10.87 -6.07 -6.67
N ILE A 449 -10.24 -7.21 -6.39
CA ILE A 449 -8.78 -7.31 -6.31
C ILE A 449 -8.20 -7.13 -7.72
N LEU A 450 -7.26 -6.19 -7.86
CA LEU A 450 -6.62 -5.82 -9.13
C LEU A 450 -5.13 -6.22 -9.18
N ALA A 451 -4.47 -6.30 -8.02
CA ALA A 451 -3.08 -6.74 -7.90
C ALA A 451 -2.83 -7.41 -6.55
N ALA A 452 -1.90 -8.37 -6.50
CA ALA A 452 -1.46 -9.01 -5.27
C ALA A 452 -0.01 -9.52 -5.39
N ASN A 453 0.77 -9.40 -4.32
CA ASN A 453 2.21 -9.66 -4.36
C ASN A 453 2.62 -10.43 -3.10
N ILE A 454 2.61 -11.76 -3.18
CA ILE A 454 3.08 -12.63 -2.10
C ILE A 454 4.58 -12.44 -1.94
N GLY A 455 5.01 -12.07 -0.74
CA GLY A 455 6.42 -12.00 -0.36
C GLY A 455 6.79 -13.19 0.50
N ILE A 456 7.80 -13.97 0.08
CA ILE A 456 8.35 -15.08 0.85
C ILE A 456 9.77 -14.69 1.30
N GLU A 457 10.04 -14.71 2.61
CA GLU A 457 11.29 -14.22 3.16
C GLU A 457 12.39 -15.29 3.12
N SER A 458 13.51 -14.95 2.47
CA SER A 458 14.56 -15.89 2.07
C SER A 458 15.39 -16.47 3.21
N LEU A 459 15.50 -15.75 4.33
CA LEU A 459 16.16 -16.21 5.55
C LEU A 459 15.22 -17.07 6.37
N ALA A 460 13.91 -16.84 6.42
CA ALA A 460 12.99 -17.70 7.18
C ALA A 460 13.16 -19.20 6.86
N PHE A 461 13.16 -19.55 5.56
CA PHE A 461 13.36 -20.93 5.07
C PHE A 461 14.83 -21.41 5.08
N ARG A 462 15.79 -20.54 5.42
CA ARG A 462 17.19 -20.91 5.73
C ARG A 462 17.44 -21.01 7.24
N ALA A 463 16.72 -20.23 8.04
CA ALA A 463 16.87 -20.10 9.47
C ALA A 463 16.49 -21.40 10.16
N GLN A 464 15.48 -22.13 9.67
CA GLN A 464 15.16 -23.47 10.17
C GLN A 464 16.29 -24.50 9.97
N ARG A 465 17.31 -24.20 9.15
CA ARG A 465 18.59 -24.94 9.11
C ARG A 465 19.72 -24.24 9.89
N ALA A 466 19.70 -22.92 10.00
CA ALA A 466 20.74 -22.13 10.69
C ALA A 466 20.56 -22.00 12.21
N GLN A 467 19.34 -22.17 12.76
CA GLN A 467 19.04 -22.21 14.20
C GLN A 467 19.97 -23.20 14.91
N ARG A 468 20.11 -24.39 14.32
CA ARG A 468 21.07 -25.47 14.67
C ARG A 468 22.51 -25.01 14.90
N SER A 469 22.95 -23.97 14.17
CA SER A 469 24.32 -23.43 14.26
C SER A 469 24.48 -22.26 15.23
N GLN A 470 23.38 -21.60 15.61
CA GLN A 470 23.40 -20.39 16.45
C GLN A 470 22.97 -20.65 17.90
N ILE A 471 22.08 -21.62 18.15
CA ILE A 471 21.57 -21.95 19.49
C ILE A 471 22.69 -22.37 20.45
N LEU A 472 23.78 -22.98 19.96
CA LEU A 472 24.89 -23.46 20.80
C LEU A 472 25.84 -22.36 21.32
N ASN A 473 25.80 -21.14 20.76
CA ASN A 473 26.71 -20.03 21.12
C ASN A 473 26.00 -18.67 21.35
N GLY A 474 24.69 -18.58 21.12
CA GLY A 474 23.93 -17.32 21.25
C GLY A 474 23.68 -16.90 22.70
N SER A 475 23.52 -15.59 22.93
CA SER A 475 23.12 -15.05 24.23
C SER A 475 21.61 -15.25 24.49
N VAL A 476 21.21 -15.18 25.75
CA VAL A 476 19.79 -15.26 26.17
C VAL A 476 18.92 -14.18 25.49
N ALA A 477 19.50 -13.01 25.16
CA ALA A 477 18.79 -11.93 24.46
C ALA A 477 18.59 -12.22 22.96
N GLU A 478 19.48 -12.98 22.34
CA GLU A 478 19.33 -13.45 20.95
C GLU A 478 18.33 -14.60 20.91
N TYR A 479 18.43 -15.56 21.83
CA TYR A 479 17.46 -16.64 22.02
C TYR A 479 16.02 -16.12 22.21
N ALA A 480 15.84 -15.09 23.05
CA ALA A 480 14.52 -14.50 23.31
C ALA A 480 13.93 -13.75 22.09
N LYS A 481 14.77 -13.17 21.22
CA LYS A 481 14.34 -12.64 19.91
C LYS A 481 13.97 -13.76 18.93
N LEU A 482 14.77 -14.83 18.92
CA LEU A 482 14.67 -15.96 17.98
C LEU A 482 13.40 -16.79 18.19
N LEU A 483 12.95 -16.95 19.44
CA LEU A 483 11.68 -17.57 19.83
C LEU A 483 10.43 -16.70 19.57
N GLN A 484 10.54 -15.62 18.80
CA GLN A 484 9.43 -14.71 18.44
C GLN A 484 8.52 -14.29 19.61
N SER A 485 9.09 -14.06 20.80
CA SER A 485 8.42 -13.42 21.94
C SER A 485 8.24 -11.90 21.72
N GLY A 486 7.87 -11.52 20.49
CA GLY A 486 8.12 -10.23 19.84
C GLY A 486 7.40 -9.01 20.40
N GLY A 487 6.58 -9.17 21.44
CA GLY A 487 6.07 -8.08 22.27
C GLY A 487 6.67 -8.01 23.68
N ALA A 488 6.97 -9.16 24.30
CA ALA A 488 7.41 -9.22 25.70
C ALA A 488 8.84 -8.68 25.92
N VAL A 489 9.72 -8.82 24.93
CA VAL A 489 11.14 -8.41 25.02
C VAL A 489 11.36 -6.98 24.49
N THR A 490 10.47 -6.51 23.61
CA THR A 490 10.54 -5.20 22.91
C THR A 490 9.66 -4.14 23.56
N GLY A 491 8.61 -4.55 24.29
CA GLY A 491 7.55 -3.66 24.76
C GLY A 491 6.47 -3.37 23.72
N GLU A 492 6.52 -4.01 22.54
CA GLU A 492 5.45 -3.91 21.54
C GLU A 492 4.19 -4.64 22.04
N PRO A 493 2.98 -4.08 21.85
CA PRO A 493 1.75 -4.78 22.21
C PRO A 493 1.58 -6.06 21.39
N PHE A 494 1.13 -7.14 22.04
CA PHE A 494 0.61 -8.30 21.31
C PHE A 494 -0.60 -7.88 20.47
N ASP A 495 -0.45 -7.83 19.15
CA ASP A 495 -1.55 -7.55 18.24
C ASP A 495 -2.26 -8.86 17.87
N PRO A 496 -3.51 -9.11 18.34
CA PRO A 496 -4.26 -10.33 18.05
C PRO A 496 -4.68 -10.46 16.57
N ARG A 497 -4.24 -9.54 15.69
CA ARG A 497 -4.48 -9.56 14.24
C ARG A 497 -3.26 -10.01 13.44
N ALA A 498 -2.08 -10.13 14.05
CA ALA A 498 -0.87 -10.60 13.36
C ALA A 498 -1.08 -12.04 12.85
N CYS A 499 -0.59 -12.34 11.65
CA CYS A 499 -0.34 -13.73 11.28
C CYS A 499 0.90 -14.19 12.04
N LEU A 500 0.81 -15.35 12.67
CA LEU A 500 1.94 -16.07 13.27
C LEU A 500 1.90 -17.56 12.86
N GLU A 501 1.05 -17.94 11.88
CA GLU A 501 0.94 -19.35 11.46
C GLU A 501 2.27 -19.82 10.91
N ALA A 502 2.77 -19.14 9.88
CA ALA A 502 4.01 -19.50 9.21
C ALA A 502 5.22 -19.53 10.17
N ASP A 503 5.22 -18.69 11.21
CA ASP A 503 6.24 -18.67 12.26
C ASP A 503 6.09 -19.85 13.24
N GLN A 504 4.87 -20.15 13.69
CA GLN A 504 4.55 -21.26 14.59
C GLN A 504 4.74 -22.63 13.90
N SER A 505 4.34 -22.78 12.65
CA SER A 505 4.60 -24.02 11.88
C SER A 505 6.08 -24.20 11.57
N ALA A 506 6.86 -23.12 11.48
CA ALA A 506 8.33 -23.18 11.48
C ALA A 506 8.88 -23.75 12.80
N GLU A 507 8.40 -23.26 13.95
CA GLU A 507 8.80 -23.73 15.28
C GLU A 507 8.46 -25.22 15.47
N GLN A 508 7.24 -25.64 15.11
CA GLN A 508 6.82 -27.05 15.20
C GLN A 508 7.64 -27.95 14.26
N MET A 509 7.93 -27.50 13.03
CA MET A 509 8.80 -28.23 12.10
C MET A 509 10.23 -28.36 12.66
N GLY A 510 10.81 -27.28 13.19
CA GLY A 510 12.14 -27.28 13.79
C GLY A 510 12.24 -28.27 14.96
N TYR A 511 11.28 -28.21 15.89
CA TYR A 511 11.19 -29.16 17.01
C TYR A 511 11.08 -30.62 16.54
N ALA A 512 10.24 -30.90 15.53
CA ALA A 512 10.09 -32.25 14.98
C ALA A 512 11.39 -32.76 14.34
N LEU A 513 12.08 -31.93 13.54
CA LEU A 513 13.36 -32.29 12.90
C LEU A 513 14.46 -32.56 13.94
N ASP A 514 14.55 -31.73 14.99
CA ASP A 514 15.56 -31.91 16.05
C ASP A 514 15.28 -33.16 16.91
N VAL A 515 14.01 -33.51 17.15
CA VAL A 515 13.64 -34.78 17.81
C VAL A 515 13.97 -35.99 16.94
N LEU A 516 13.79 -35.91 15.62
CA LEU A 516 14.15 -37.00 14.69
C LEU A 516 15.67 -37.18 14.60
N GLU A 517 16.45 -36.09 14.49
CA GLU A 517 17.92 -36.17 14.48
C GLU A 517 18.47 -36.72 15.80
N ALA A 518 17.96 -36.25 16.95
CA ALA A 518 18.43 -36.68 18.26
C ALA A 518 18.24 -38.20 18.53
N ARG A 519 17.42 -38.88 17.71
CA ARG A 519 17.22 -40.33 17.74
C ARG A 519 17.97 -41.07 16.63
N GLY A 520 18.59 -40.35 15.69
CA GLY A 520 19.18 -40.92 14.47
C GLY A 520 18.15 -41.37 13.42
N GLU A 521 16.91 -40.85 13.48
CA GLU A 521 15.83 -41.20 12.55
C GLU A 521 15.89 -40.40 11.22
N ILE A 522 16.67 -39.31 11.15
CA ILE A 522 16.83 -38.47 9.95
C ILE A 522 18.26 -37.92 9.78
N ASP A 523 18.72 -37.78 8.54
CA ASP A 523 19.89 -36.96 8.17
C ASP A 523 19.41 -35.51 7.94
N PRO A 524 19.90 -34.50 8.67
CA PRO A 524 19.47 -33.10 8.54
C PRO A 524 19.80 -32.46 7.18
N ASP A 525 20.80 -32.96 6.46
CA ASP A 525 21.12 -32.54 5.09
C ASP A 525 20.60 -33.52 4.03
N GLY A 526 20.04 -34.65 4.47
CA GLY A 526 19.41 -35.69 3.65
C GLY A 526 18.18 -35.25 2.86
N PRO A 527 17.70 -36.07 1.92
CA PRO A 527 16.52 -35.75 1.10
C PRO A 527 15.25 -35.59 1.94
N GLU A 528 15.07 -36.35 3.02
CA GLU A 528 13.92 -36.30 3.92
C GLU A 528 13.84 -34.93 4.62
N ALA A 529 14.94 -34.47 5.21
CA ALA A 529 15.03 -33.15 5.84
C ALA A 529 15.03 -31.97 4.83
N ARG A 530 15.14 -32.26 3.53
CA ARG A 530 14.81 -31.28 2.47
C ARG A 530 13.33 -31.29 2.16
N GLN A 531 12.67 -32.44 2.16
CA GLN A 531 11.24 -32.57 1.87
C GLN A 531 10.38 -31.79 2.88
N PHE A 532 10.65 -31.91 4.19
CA PHE A 532 9.97 -31.10 5.22
C PHE A 532 9.99 -29.59 4.92
N VAL A 533 11.11 -29.05 4.44
CA VAL A 533 11.25 -27.63 4.08
C VAL A 533 10.46 -27.28 2.81
N LEU A 534 10.32 -28.21 1.86
CA LEU A 534 9.48 -28.05 0.67
C LEU A 534 7.99 -28.13 1.01
N ASP A 535 7.58 -29.03 1.90
CA ASP A 535 6.20 -29.19 2.35
C ASP A 535 5.75 -27.97 3.16
N TYR A 536 6.60 -27.48 4.06
CA TYR A 536 6.40 -26.23 4.79
C TYR A 536 6.31 -25.01 3.86
N LEU A 537 7.19 -24.90 2.85
CA LEU A 537 7.09 -23.84 1.85
C LEU A 537 5.82 -23.95 0.99
N THR A 538 5.36 -25.16 0.70
CA THR A 538 4.09 -25.43 0.01
C THR A 538 2.91 -24.97 0.86
N HIS A 539 2.93 -25.28 2.17
CA HIS A 539 1.91 -24.86 3.13
C HIS A 539 1.81 -23.33 3.26
N VAL A 540 2.94 -22.66 3.52
CA VAL A 540 2.98 -21.20 3.66
C VAL A 540 2.56 -20.52 2.35
N THR A 541 3.00 -21.03 1.20
CA THR A 541 2.54 -20.49 -0.10
C THR A 541 1.02 -20.63 -0.25
N MET A 542 0.45 -21.79 0.11
CA MET A 542 -1.01 -22.01 0.09
C MET A 542 -1.74 -21.05 1.05
N HIS A 543 -1.17 -20.73 2.21
CA HIS A 543 -1.72 -19.74 3.14
C HIS A 543 -1.82 -18.35 2.50
N GLU A 544 -0.71 -17.84 1.96
CA GLU A 544 -0.66 -16.48 1.40
C GLU A 544 -1.49 -16.35 0.10
N VAL A 545 -1.68 -17.45 -0.63
CA VAL A 545 -2.67 -17.49 -1.72
C VAL A 545 -4.09 -17.29 -1.17
N GLY A 546 -4.43 -17.85 -0.01
CA GLY A 546 -5.69 -17.55 0.68
C GLY A 546 -5.88 -16.06 0.99
N HIS A 547 -4.84 -15.37 1.48
CA HIS A 547 -4.88 -13.92 1.70
C HIS A 547 -5.08 -13.14 0.41
N THR A 548 -4.28 -13.44 -0.61
CA THR A 548 -4.39 -12.76 -1.91
C THR A 548 -5.66 -13.10 -2.69
N LEU A 549 -6.39 -14.15 -2.31
CA LEU A 549 -7.77 -14.43 -2.77
C LEU A 549 -8.86 -13.64 -2.02
N GLY A 550 -8.51 -12.97 -0.92
CA GLY A 550 -9.42 -12.16 -0.10
C GLY A 550 -9.84 -12.78 1.24
N LEU A 551 -9.18 -13.84 1.73
CA LEU A 551 -9.52 -14.53 2.98
C LEU A 551 -8.59 -14.14 4.15
N ARG A 552 -9.16 -13.73 5.29
CA ARG A 552 -8.43 -13.53 6.55
C ARG A 552 -8.18 -14.88 7.25
N HIS A 553 -7.31 -14.89 8.26
CA HIS A 553 -7.24 -16.00 9.21
C HIS A 553 -8.65 -16.26 9.80
N ASN A 554 -9.18 -17.47 9.63
CA ASN A 554 -10.42 -17.88 10.23
C ASN A 554 -10.21 -19.13 11.10
N PHE A 555 -9.71 -18.95 12.33
CA PHE A 555 -9.45 -19.98 13.35
C PHE A 555 -10.63 -20.95 13.67
N ARG A 556 -11.78 -20.76 13.04
CA ARG A 556 -12.89 -21.72 12.98
C ARG A 556 -12.63 -22.90 12.02
N ALA A 557 -11.79 -22.73 10.98
CA ALA A 557 -11.29 -23.82 10.15
C ALA A 557 -10.42 -24.78 10.96
N SER A 558 -9.60 -24.24 11.87
CA SER A 558 -8.83 -24.96 12.90
C SER A 558 -9.68 -25.70 13.95
N ARG A 559 -10.99 -25.83 13.73
CA ARG A 559 -11.94 -26.64 14.53
C ARG A 559 -12.88 -27.50 13.65
N VAL A 560 -12.55 -27.67 12.37
CA VAL A 560 -13.24 -28.62 11.46
C VAL A 560 -12.76 -30.06 11.68
N VAL A 561 -11.55 -30.22 12.21
CA VAL A 561 -10.92 -31.48 12.58
C VAL A 561 -10.69 -31.46 14.10
N SER A 562 -10.95 -32.55 14.82
CA SER A 562 -10.62 -32.69 16.24
C SER A 562 -9.21 -33.25 16.45
N ASP A 563 -8.65 -33.06 17.65
CA ASP A 563 -7.36 -33.63 18.04
C ASP A 563 -7.34 -35.17 17.91
N GLU A 564 -8.49 -35.82 18.13
CA GLU A 564 -8.67 -37.27 17.94
C GLU A 564 -8.59 -37.67 16.46
N GLN A 565 -9.12 -36.86 15.54
CA GLN A 565 -9.00 -37.08 14.09
C GLN A 565 -7.59 -36.79 13.57
N LEU A 566 -6.93 -35.76 14.10
CA LEU A 566 -5.50 -35.50 13.81
C LEU A 566 -4.59 -36.60 14.36
N SER A 567 -5.02 -37.30 15.41
CA SER A 567 -4.31 -38.44 16.00
C SER A 567 -4.57 -39.78 15.29
N ASP A 568 -5.47 -39.84 14.30
CA ASP A 568 -5.80 -41.07 13.58
C ASP A 568 -4.94 -41.24 12.30
N PRO A 569 -4.07 -42.27 12.22
CA PRO A 569 -3.28 -42.58 11.03
C PRO A 569 -4.11 -43.03 9.81
N ALA A 570 -5.40 -43.31 9.96
CA ALA A 570 -6.32 -43.59 8.85
C ALA A 570 -7.04 -42.33 8.32
N TYR A 571 -7.04 -41.24 9.09
CA TYR A 571 -7.57 -39.94 8.69
C TYR A 571 -6.50 -39.03 8.07
N THR A 572 -5.23 -39.23 8.47
CA THR A 572 -4.07 -38.40 8.10
C THR A 572 -3.20 -38.97 6.97
N ARG A 573 -3.72 -39.92 6.17
CA ARG A 573 -3.03 -40.60 5.05
C ARG A 573 -3.80 -40.52 3.73
#